data_AF-A0A8H9M3D3-F1
#
_entry.id   AF-A0A8H9M3D3-F1
#
_cell.length_a   1.000
_cell.length_b   1.000
_cell.length_c   1.000
_cell.angle_alpha   90.00
_cell.angle_beta   90.00
_cell.angle_gamma   90.00
#
_symmetry.space_group_name_H-M   'P 1'
#
loop_
_entity.id
_entity.type
_entity.pdbx_description
1 polymer ?
#
loop_
_entity_poly.entity_id
_entity_poly.type
_entity_poly.pdbx_seq_one_letter_code
_entity_poly.pdbx_strand_id
1 'polypeptide(L)'
;MHCVAFIRVWITNWAMNQFQRKEGVDPKIKLMSDVLSDSPLDSELLYSYIHDQSVLISLSNRKVYVGQVVSLGEPNESEGMDQEISILPHISGYRDKDNLTVNFTTQYESIDTKVEIKVTLRQELIESVARFDFDVYQQFLERKKEFIEKPKQVPFSKR
;
A
#
# COMPACT_ATOMS: atom_id res chain seq x y z
N MET A 1 -52.38 -19.58 -8.35
CA MET A 1 -51.40 -18.65 -8.94
C MET A 1 -50.76 -17.77 -7.83
N HIS A 2 -49.89 -18.32 -6.97
CA HIS A 2 -49.28 -17.53 -5.86
C HIS A 2 -47.78 -17.79 -5.60
N CYS A 3 -47.13 -18.76 -6.27
CA CYS A 3 -45.72 -19.08 -6.01
C CYS A 3 -44.69 -18.16 -6.71
N VAL A 4 -45.07 -17.46 -7.78
CA VAL A 4 -44.11 -16.70 -8.61
C VAL A 4 -43.75 -15.33 -8.00
N ALA A 5 -44.61 -14.79 -7.12
CA ALA A 5 -44.40 -13.47 -6.52
C ALA A 5 -43.32 -13.46 -5.43
N PHE A 6 -43.17 -14.55 -4.67
CA PHE A 6 -42.20 -14.63 -3.56
C PHE A 6 -40.74 -14.72 -4.03
N ILE A 7 -40.49 -15.37 -5.17
CA ILE A 7 -39.13 -15.52 -5.72
C ILE A 7 -38.58 -14.17 -6.21
N ARG A 8 -39.43 -13.29 -6.76
CA ARG A 8 -39.00 -11.95 -7.20
C ARG A 8 -38.57 -11.07 -6.03
N VAL A 9 -39.31 -11.10 -4.91
CA VAL A 9 -39.01 -10.26 -3.73
C VAL A 9 -37.70 -10.68 -3.04
N TRP A 10 -37.38 -11.97 -2.99
CA TRP A 10 -36.13 -12.45 -2.40
C TRP A 10 -34.89 -12.13 -3.25
N ILE A 11 -35.01 -12.20 -4.59
CA ILE A 11 -33.90 -11.84 -5.50
C ILE A 11 -33.69 -10.34 -5.54
N THR A 12 -34.77 -9.53 -5.55
CA THR A 12 -34.63 -8.07 -5.51
C THR A 12 -34.07 -7.59 -4.18
N ASN A 13 -34.42 -8.23 -3.05
CA ASN A 13 -33.88 -7.87 -1.74
C ASN A 13 -32.41 -8.32 -1.57
N TRP A 14 -32.00 -9.45 -2.13
CA TRP A 14 -30.58 -9.86 -2.15
C TRP A 14 -29.73 -8.95 -3.05
N ALA A 15 -30.22 -8.61 -4.24
CA ALA A 15 -29.54 -7.69 -5.14
C ALA A 15 -29.48 -6.25 -4.58
N MET A 16 -30.54 -5.75 -3.94
CA MET A 16 -30.51 -4.46 -3.25
C MET A 16 -29.59 -4.47 -2.02
N ASN A 17 -29.51 -5.56 -1.25
CA ASN A 17 -28.61 -5.62 -0.10
C ASN A 17 -27.12 -5.75 -0.51
N GLN A 18 -26.85 -6.21 -1.74
CA GLN A 18 -25.49 -6.15 -2.34
C GLN A 18 -25.20 -4.77 -2.96
N PHE A 19 -26.22 -4.06 -3.45
CA PHE A 19 -26.07 -2.71 -4.02
C PHE A 19 -25.98 -1.62 -2.94
N GLN A 20 -26.75 -1.72 -1.85
CA GLN A 20 -26.73 -0.75 -0.74
C GLN A 20 -25.47 -0.83 0.13
N ARG A 21 -24.67 -1.90 0.03
CA ARG A 21 -23.35 -1.98 0.68
C ARG A 21 -22.24 -1.27 -0.10
N LYS A 22 -22.48 -0.81 -1.34
CA LYS A 22 -21.47 -0.20 -2.22
C LYS A 22 -21.62 1.31 -2.45
N GLU A 23 -22.60 1.99 -1.85
CA GLU A 23 -22.85 3.42 -2.11
C GLU A 23 -22.73 4.32 -0.88
N GLY A 24 -21.77 4.03 -0.01
CA GLY A 24 -21.30 5.00 0.99
C GLY A 24 -19.79 4.89 1.07
N VAL A 25 -19.06 5.94 0.65
CA VAL A 25 -17.66 6.09 1.06
C VAL A 25 -17.68 6.12 2.59
N ASP A 26 -16.91 5.24 3.23
CA ASP A 26 -16.81 5.20 4.69
C ASP A 26 -16.56 6.63 5.19
N PRO A 27 -17.41 7.20 6.08
CA PRO A 27 -17.22 8.55 6.61
C PRO A 27 -15.80 8.77 7.16
N LYS A 28 -15.16 7.70 7.66
CA LYS A 28 -13.77 7.70 8.09
C LYS A 28 -12.82 7.93 6.92
N ILE A 29 -12.99 7.21 5.80
CA ILE A 29 -12.18 7.40 4.58
C ILE A 29 -12.34 8.82 4.04
N LYS A 30 -13.57 9.35 4.04
CA LYS A 30 -13.83 10.72 3.57
C LYS A 30 -13.16 11.77 4.47
N LEU A 31 -13.26 11.63 5.79
CA LEU A 31 -12.59 12.52 6.73
C LEU A 31 -11.08 12.46 6.56
N MET A 32 -10.52 11.26 6.42
CA MET A 32 -9.10 11.06 6.18
C MET A 32 -8.66 11.63 4.83
N SER A 33 -9.47 11.50 3.77
CA SER A 33 -9.13 12.11 2.47
C SER A 33 -9.09 13.63 2.52
N ASP A 34 -10.00 14.24 3.29
CA ASP A 34 -10.06 15.69 3.43
C ASP A 34 -8.89 16.25 4.28
N VAL A 35 -8.32 15.44 5.18
CA VAL A 35 -7.15 15.82 6.01
C VAL A 35 -5.81 15.50 5.31
N LEU A 36 -5.72 14.35 4.64
CA LEU A 36 -4.50 13.84 4.01
C LEU A 36 -4.28 14.39 2.59
N SER A 37 -5.19 15.21 2.05
CA SER A 37 -5.09 15.77 0.70
C SER A 37 -3.89 16.71 0.50
N ASP A 38 -3.28 17.18 1.59
CA ASP A 38 -2.25 18.21 1.55
C ASP A 38 -0.84 17.66 1.27
N SER A 39 -0.67 16.34 1.24
CA SER A 39 0.61 15.66 1.00
C SER A 39 0.48 14.55 -0.05
N PRO A 40 1.29 14.56 -1.13
CA PRO A 40 1.34 13.47 -2.10
C PRO A 40 1.70 12.12 -1.47
N LEU A 41 2.46 12.12 -0.37
CA LEU A 41 2.81 10.90 0.35
C LEU A 41 1.58 10.33 1.07
N ASP A 42 0.81 11.19 1.71
CA ASP A 42 -0.34 10.80 2.52
C ASP A 42 -1.49 10.32 1.63
N SER A 43 -1.72 11.00 0.51
CA SER A 43 -2.65 10.55 -0.52
C SER A 43 -2.26 9.17 -1.10
N GLU A 44 -0.97 8.88 -1.25
CA GLU A 44 -0.50 7.59 -1.75
C GLU A 44 -0.66 6.47 -0.70
N LEU A 45 -0.41 6.78 0.57
CA LEU A 45 -0.69 5.88 1.69
C LEU A 45 -2.19 5.59 1.82
N LEU A 46 -3.04 6.62 1.72
CA LEU A 46 -4.49 6.49 1.72
C LEU A 46 -5.00 5.67 0.53
N TYR A 47 -4.51 5.96 -0.66
CA TYR A 47 -4.84 5.20 -1.86
C TYR A 47 -4.50 3.72 -1.67
N SER A 48 -3.30 3.44 -1.17
CA SER A 48 -2.84 2.07 -0.96
C SER A 48 -3.63 1.33 0.12
N TYR A 49 -4.04 2.04 1.18
CA TYR A 49 -4.94 1.52 2.21
C TYR A 49 -6.33 1.16 1.65
N ILE A 50 -6.92 2.03 0.82
CA ILE A 50 -8.26 1.80 0.25
C ILE A 50 -8.28 0.64 -0.75
N HIS A 51 -7.19 0.44 -1.49
CA HIS A 51 -7.11 -0.54 -2.58
C HIS A 51 -6.35 -1.82 -2.21
N ASP A 52 -6.02 -2.03 -0.93
CA ASP A 52 -5.20 -3.16 -0.45
C ASP A 52 -3.91 -3.36 -1.25
N GLN A 53 -3.30 -2.26 -1.71
CA GLN A 53 -2.14 -2.28 -2.60
C GLN A 53 -0.84 -2.29 -1.79
N SER A 54 0.08 -3.18 -2.14
CA SER A 54 1.38 -3.23 -1.49
C SER A 54 2.20 -1.99 -1.83
N VAL A 55 2.93 -1.48 -0.83
CA VAL A 55 3.82 -0.33 -0.96
C VAL A 55 5.21 -0.66 -0.46
N LEU A 56 6.22 -0.05 -1.08
CA LEU A 56 7.58 0.05 -0.59
C LEU A 56 7.73 1.36 0.18
N ILE A 57 8.01 1.24 1.47
CA ILE A 57 8.19 2.35 2.40
C ILE A 57 9.66 2.47 2.75
N SER A 58 10.20 3.67 2.56
CA SER A 58 11.59 4.02 2.87
C SER A 58 11.64 4.89 4.11
N LEU A 59 12.39 4.46 5.12
CA LEU A 59 12.57 5.23 6.36
C LEU A 59 13.91 5.96 6.38
N SER A 60 13.97 7.06 7.14
CA SER A 60 15.16 7.91 7.30
C SER A 60 16.38 7.21 7.87
N ASN A 61 16.18 6.10 8.56
CA ASN A 61 17.26 5.24 9.06
C ASN A 61 17.74 4.19 8.04
N ARG A 62 17.40 4.34 6.76
CA ARG A 62 17.64 3.40 5.65
C ARG A 62 16.88 2.08 5.73
N LYS A 63 16.05 1.86 6.74
CA LYS A 63 15.18 0.67 6.79
C LYS A 63 14.15 0.76 5.68
N VAL A 64 13.84 -0.38 5.07
CA VAL A 64 12.81 -0.50 4.04
C VAL A 64 11.83 -1.58 4.42
N TYR A 65 10.55 -1.33 4.16
CA TYR A 65 9.48 -2.31 4.26
C TYR A 65 8.75 -2.40 2.94
N VAL A 66 8.29 -3.59 2.59
CA VAL A 66 7.27 -3.80 1.57
C VAL A 66 6.11 -4.51 2.25
N GLY A 67 4.90 -3.96 2.11
CA GLY A 67 3.72 -4.54 2.71
C GLY A 67 2.46 -3.74 2.44
N GLN A 68 1.37 -4.18 3.05
CA GLN A 68 0.07 -3.53 2.95
C GLN A 68 -0.11 -2.55 4.11
N VAL A 69 -0.67 -1.38 3.82
CA VAL A 69 -1.07 -0.43 4.87
C VAL A 69 -2.39 -0.92 5.44
N VAL A 70 -2.47 -1.11 6.77
CA VAL A 70 -3.66 -1.64 7.45
C VAL A 70 -4.26 -0.65 8.44
N SER A 71 -3.52 0.40 8.79
CA SER A 71 -4.03 1.53 9.57
C SER A 71 -3.28 2.78 9.19
N LEU A 72 -3.99 3.89 9.13
CA LEU A 72 -3.45 5.24 9.02
C LEU A 72 -3.80 6.00 10.29
N GLY A 73 -3.01 7.00 10.64
CA GLY A 73 -3.25 7.83 11.83
C GLY A 73 -4.61 8.50 11.74
N GLU A 74 -5.36 8.48 12.85
CA GLU A 74 -6.63 9.19 12.92
C GLU A 74 -6.37 10.68 13.17
N PRO A 75 -7.04 11.59 12.45
CA PRO A 75 -6.99 13.00 12.80
C PRO A 75 -7.63 13.20 14.17
N ASN A 76 -6.83 13.63 15.15
CA ASN A 76 -7.32 14.06 16.46
C ASN A 76 -6.93 15.53 16.66
N GLU A 77 -7.78 16.31 17.35
CA GLU A 77 -7.55 17.75 17.56
C GLU A 77 -6.42 18.04 18.57
N SER A 78 -5.92 16.99 19.24
CA SER A 78 -5.02 17.08 20.38
C SER A 78 -3.57 16.69 20.09
N GLU A 79 -3.32 15.81 19.12
CA GLU A 79 -1.97 15.42 18.74
C GLU A 79 -1.56 16.20 17.49
N GLY A 80 -0.42 16.89 17.57
CA GLY A 80 0.19 17.57 16.42
C GLY A 80 0.77 16.56 15.42
N MET A 81 1.98 16.83 14.92
CA MET A 81 2.69 16.04 13.89
C MET A 81 2.91 14.52 14.17
N ASP A 82 2.45 13.96 15.29
CA ASP A 82 2.67 12.58 15.71
C ASP A 82 1.68 11.60 15.04
N GLN A 83 1.66 11.56 13.70
CA GLN A 83 0.89 10.56 12.97
C GLN A 83 1.66 9.24 12.84
N GLU A 84 1.00 8.13 13.17
CA GLU A 84 1.51 6.78 13.01
C GLU A 84 0.71 6.01 11.96
N ILE A 85 1.38 5.14 11.20
CA ILE A 85 0.74 4.18 10.31
C ILE A 85 1.08 2.76 10.76
N SER A 86 0.18 1.81 10.50
CA SER A 86 0.47 0.39 10.67
C SER A 86 0.50 -0.32 9.34
N ILE A 87 1.49 -1.19 9.16
CA ILE A 87 1.62 -2.05 7.99
C ILE A 87 1.63 -3.52 8.38
N LEU A 88 1.13 -4.34 7.47
CA LEU A 88 1.37 -5.77 7.41
C LEU A 88 2.54 -6.00 6.44
N PRO A 89 3.78 -6.14 6.94
CA PRO A 89 4.93 -6.33 6.08
C PRO A 89 4.92 -7.72 5.43
N HIS A 90 5.26 -7.79 4.15
CA HIS A 90 5.58 -9.03 3.45
C HIS A 90 7.09 -9.29 3.52
N ILE A 91 7.89 -8.25 3.27
CA ILE A 91 9.36 -8.29 3.35
C ILE A 91 9.92 -6.99 3.94
N SER A 92 11.08 -7.07 4.58
CA SER A 92 11.84 -5.90 5.01
C SER A 92 13.32 -6.02 4.70
N GLY A 93 14.00 -4.89 4.74
CA GLY A 93 15.38 -4.77 4.31
C GLY A 93 15.97 -3.42 4.66
N TYR A 94 17.00 -3.04 3.93
CA TYR A 94 17.64 -1.73 4.06
C TYR A 94 18.18 -1.24 2.71
N ARG A 95 18.37 0.07 2.57
CA ARG A 95 19.15 0.63 1.44
C ARG A 95 20.63 0.64 1.78
N ASP A 96 21.43 0.15 0.84
CA ASP A 96 22.88 0.26 0.90
C ASP A 96 23.31 1.74 1.00
N LYS A 97 24.34 2.01 1.78
CA LYS A 97 24.80 3.39 2.02
C LYS A 97 25.44 4.00 0.78
N ASP A 98 26.15 3.20 -0.01
CA ASP A 98 27.02 3.70 -1.06
C ASP A 98 26.30 3.75 -2.41
N ASN A 99 25.43 2.78 -2.69
CA ASN A 99 24.72 2.67 -3.97
C ASN A 99 23.19 2.82 -3.87
N LEU A 100 22.63 2.99 -2.67
CA LEU A 100 21.20 3.16 -2.41
C LEU A 100 20.30 2.01 -2.91
N THR A 101 20.89 0.85 -3.24
CA THR A 101 20.14 -0.34 -3.66
C THR A 101 19.42 -0.93 -2.46
N VAL A 102 18.17 -1.32 -2.66
CA VAL A 102 17.38 -2.03 -1.65
C VAL A 102 17.87 -3.47 -1.53
N ASN A 103 18.26 -3.86 -0.33
CA ASN A 103 18.62 -5.23 0.03
C ASN A 103 17.54 -5.79 0.97
N PHE A 104 16.80 -6.80 0.53
CA PHE A 104 15.82 -7.48 1.35
C PHE A 104 16.48 -8.55 2.23
N THR A 105 16.15 -8.56 3.52
CA THR A 105 16.80 -9.43 4.52
C THR A 105 15.82 -10.30 5.30
N THR A 106 14.54 -9.95 5.33
CA THR A 106 13.56 -10.59 6.20
C THR A 106 12.26 -10.78 5.44
N GLN A 107 11.77 -12.01 5.38
CA GLN A 107 10.45 -12.35 4.83
C GLN A 107 9.52 -12.72 5.99
N TYR A 108 8.33 -12.14 5.99
CA TYR A 108 7.33 -12.29 7.04
C TYR A 108 6.26 -13.32 6.66
N GLU A 109 6.13 -13.62 5.38
CA GLU A 109 5.09 -14.49 4.79
C GLU A 109 5.22 -15.98 5.14
N SER A 110 6.35 -16.40 5.74
CA SER A 110 6.74 -17.81 5.84
C SER A 110 6.85 -18.37 7.25
N ILE A 111 6.39 -17.64 8.28
CA ILE A 111 6.39 -18.16 9.64
C ILE A 111 4.96 -18.57 9.97
N ASP A 112 4.75 -19.87 10.20
CA ASP A 112 3.48 -20.45 10.68
C ASP A 112 3.18 -19.92 12.08
N THR A 113 2.77 -18.67 12.13
CA THR A 113 2.43 -17.96 13.34
C THR A 113 0.96 -17.63 13.26
N LYS A 114 0.22 -18.15 14.24
CA LYS A 114 -1.15 -17.72 14.61
C LYS A 114 -1.22 -16.22 14.98
N VAL A 115 -0.15 -15.47 14.77
CA VAL A 115 0.07 -14.09 15.17
C VAL A 115 0.34 -13.29 13.92
N GLU A 116 -0.54 -12.33 13.66
CA GLU A 116 -0.34 -11.32 12.62
C GLU A 116 0.79 -10.38 13.04
N ILE A 117 1.91 -10.38 12.31
CA ILE A 117 3.03 -9.49 12.59
C ILE A 117 2.71 -8.13 11.98
N LYS A 118 2.28 -7.19 12.83
CA LYS A 118 2.04 -5.80 12.45
C LYS A 118 3.22 -4.91 12.85
N VAL A 119 3.60 -3.98 11.99
CA VAL A 119 4.64 -2.98 12.28
C VAL A 119 4.02 -1.60 12.25
N THR A 120 4.15 -0.86 13.36
CA THR A 120 3.72 0.53 13.47
C THR A 120 4.91 1.47 13.25
N LEU A 121 4.72 2.49 12.41
CA LEU A 121 5.74 3.42 11.95
C LEU A 121 5.28 4.85 12.19
N ARG A 122 6.18 5.71 12.69
CA ARG A 122 5.95 7.17 12.68
C ARG A 122 6.02 7.69 11.25
N GLN A 123 5.03 8.46 10.83
CA GLN A 123 4.94 9.02 9.48
C GLN A 123 6.06 10.02 9.20
N GLU A 124 6.50 10.78 10.21
CA GLU A 124 7.66 11.68 10.11
C GLU A 124 8.99 10.97 9.76
N LEU A 125 9.10 9.66 10.00
CA LEU A 125 10.28 8.89 9.63
C LEU A 125 10.22 8.37 8.19
N ILE A 126 9.09 8.50 7.51
CA ILE A 126 8.88 8.02 6.15
C ILE A 126 9.41 9.06 5.17
N GLU A 127 10.47 8.70 4.44
CA GLU A 127 11.05 9.56 3.40
C GLU A 127 10.34 9.40 2.05
N SER A 128 9.86 8.19 1.75
CA SER A 128 9.13 7.93 0.51
C SER A 128 8.28 6.68 0.58
N VAL A 129 7.20 6.71 -0.20
CA VAL A 129 6.28 5.60 -0.44
C VAL A 129 6.19 5.41 -1.94
N ALA A 130 6.31 4.16 -2.39
CA ALA A 130 6.12 3.79 -3.78
C ALA A 130 5.21 2.58 -3.86
N ARG A 131 4.31 2.54 -4.84
CA ARG A 131 3.55 1.34 -5.17
C ARG A 131 4.51 0.21 -5.48
N PHE A 132 4.23 -0.96 -4.94
CA PHE A 132 5.10 -2.10 -5.10
C PHE A 132 4.33 -3.29 -5.65
N ASP A 133 4.87 -3.82 -6.74
CA ASP A 133 4.43 -5.06 -7.35
C ASP A 133 5.66 -5.94 -7.52
N PHE A 134 5.57 -7.18 -7.03
CA PHE A 134 6.70 -8.11 -7.02
C PHE A 134 7.14 -8.48 -8.43
N ASP A 135 6.20 -8.68 -9.35
CA ASP A 135 6.49 -9.08 -10.73
C ASP A 135 7.17 -7.93 -11.49
N VAL A 136 6.67 -6.71 -11.30
CA VAL A 136 7.28 -5.50 -11.88
C VAL A 136 8.68 -5.28 -11.31
N TYR A 137 8.87 -5.50 -10.01
CA TYR A 137 10.18 -5.35 -9.38
C TYR A 137 11.19 -6.38 -9.92
N GLN A 138 10.79 -7.64 -10.13
CA GLN A 138 11.67 -8.63 -10.76
C GLN A 138 12.09 -8.21 -12.17
N GLN A 139 11.17 -7.69 -12.98
CA GLN A 139 11.51 -7.18 -14.31
C GLN A 139 12.51 -6.02 -14.25
N PHE A 140 12.42 -5.14 -13.25
CA PHE A 140 13.43 -4.10 -13.04
C PHE A 140 14.82 -4.66 -12.70
N LEU A 141 14.88 -5.73 -11.89
CA LEU A 141 16.14 -6.39 -11.56
C LEU A 141 16.78 -7.06 -12.78
N GLU A 142 15.98 -7.74 -13.60
CA GLU A 142 16.45 -8.35 -14.85
C GLU A 142 16.98 -7.30 -15.81
N ARG A 143 16.21 -6.22 -16.02
CA ARG A 143 16.62 -5.11 -16.87
C ARG A 143 17.88 -4.40 -16.36
N LYS A 144 18.06 -4.29 -15.05
CA LYS A 144 19.29 -3.75 -14.45
C LYS A 144 20.52 -4.59 -14.83
N LYS A 145 20.40 -5.93 -14.81
CA LYS A 145 21.49 -6.83 -15.24
C LYS A 145 21.83 -6.61 -16.72
N GLU A 146 20.83 -6.50 -17.59
CA GLU A 146 21.04 -6.22 -19.02
C GLU A 146 21.81 -4.91 -19.27
N PHE A 147 21.49 -3.85 -18.53
CA PHE A 147 22.18 -2.55 -18.64
C PHE A 147 23.63 -2.60 -18.19
N ILE A 148 23.94 -3.41 -17.17
CA ILE A 148 25.31 -3.59 -16.66
C ILE A 148 26.12 -4.43 -17.66
N GLU A 149 25.50 -5.45 -18.26
CA GLU A 149 26.16 -6.38 -19.19
C GLU A 149 26.30 -5.83 -20.61
N LYS A 150 25.47 -4.87 -21.04
CA LYS A 150 25.54 -4.23 -22.37
C LYS A 150 25.80 -2.73 -22.26
N PRO A 151 27.06 -2.28 -22.12
CA PRO A 151 27.36 -0.86 -22.08
C PRO A 151 27.16 -0.25 -23.49
N LYS A 152 26.08 0.54 -23.61
CA LYS A 152 25.76 1.53 -24.67
C LYS A 152 25.61 1.02 -26.12
N GLN A 153 24.36 0.79 -26.53
CA GLN A 153 23.87 1.21 -27.86
C GLN A 153 22.37 1.55 -27.80
N VAL A 154 22.00 2.67 -27.16
CA VAL A 154 20.69 3.28 -27.47
C VAL A 154 20.93 4.78 -27.62
N PRO A 155 20.82 5.34 -28.85
CA PRO A 155 20.75 6.78 -29.01
C PRO A 155 19.47 7.24 -28.33
N PHE A 156 19.58 8.21 -27.42
CA PHE A 156 18.43 8.88 -26.83
C PHE A 156 17.62 9.53 -27.96
N SER A 157 16.58 8.83 -28.42
CA SER A 157 15.59 9.40 -29.33
C SER A 157 14.84 10.47 -28.55
N LYS A 158 15.18 11.73 -28.83
CA LYS A 158 14.46 12.91 -28.34
C LYS A 158 12.96 12.72 -28.61
N ARG A 159 12.14 12.77 -27.56
CA ARG A 159 10.74 13.18 -27.67
C ARG A 159 10.67 14.66 -27.34
#